data_AF-A0A642PJC2-F1
#
_entry.id   AF-A0A642PJC2-F1
#
_cell.length_a   1.000
_cell.length_b   1.000
_cell.length_c   1.000
_cell.angle_alpha   90.00
_cell.angle_beta   90.00
_cell.angle_gamma   90.00
#
_symmetry.space_group_name_H-M   'P 1'
#
loop_
_entity.id
_entity.type
_entity.pdbx_description
1 polymer ?
#
loop_
_entity_poly.entity_id
_entity_poly.type
_entity_poly.pdbx_seq_one_letter_code
_entity_poly.pdbx_strand_id
1 'polypeptide(L)'
;DVEEKSWNVKSGRVSGRSIVAQEANRMLDKIRVGINRAYQQISDRDNYVTAEKVRNAYLGLGMNHETLLAVFRQHNEDYEKQVGKLKSLRSYWKYCVVYKHLAEFVEKRYKVSDIALKELTPAFITDFELFLKVEKSHCNNTVWSYMMPFRKIIYMAVNNGLLQRDPFFAYSITKEETKRGFLTKEEITLLINGTFKKKSYELIRDLFIFCIFTGLSWTDMANLTEANLQTSFDGHLWLNTNRQKTGVETNIRLLDVAKHIIEKYDGMDKGDKLLPVPCYDNCKNSIKVIAKRCGIEKNVTWHVARHTYATTVCLSNDVPIETLSKMLGHRSIRTTQIYAKITAEKVSRDMEKLAQRIEQMESFICQAI
;
A
#
# COMPACT_ATOMS: atom_id res chain seq x y z
N ASP A 1 -23.25 19.75 53.21
CA ASP A 1 -23.10 18.61 54.13
C ASP A 1 -24.41 18.31 54.85
N VAL A 2 -24.71 17.03 55.06
CA VAL A 2 -25.92 16.55 55.73
C VAL A 2 -25.52 16.03 57.11
N GLU A 3 -26.25 16.44 58.15
CA GLU A 3 -26.04 15.89 59.50
C GLU A 3 -26.36 14.39 59.55
N GLU A 4 -25.48 13.60 60.16
CA GLU A 4 -25.54 12.13 60.19
C GLU A 4 -26.88 11.61 60.76
N LYS A 5 -27.44 12.29 61.77
CA LYS A 5 -28.74 11.97 62.39
C LYS A 5 -29.93 12.12 61.44
N SER A 6 -29.77 12.94 60.40
CA SER A 6 -30.82 13.20 59.42
C SER A 6 -30.75 12.23 58.24
N TRP A 7 -29.75 11.36 58.13
CA TRP A 7 -29.63 10.41 57.02
C TRP A 7 -30.35 9.09 57.32
N ASN A 8 -31.25 8.67 56.44
CA ASN A 8 -31.88 7.35 56.51
C ASN A 8 -31.16 6.36 55.58
N VAL A 9 -30.43 5.44 56.18
CA VAL A 9 -29.64 4.41 55.49
C VAL A 9 -30.53 3.45 54.68
N LYS A 10 -31.71 3.06 55.18
CA LYS A 10 -32.61 2.14 54.48
C LYS A 10 -33.19 2.75 53.21
N SER A 11 -33.53 4.04 53.22
CA SER A 11 -34.08 4.73 52.05
C SER A 11 -33.03 5.41 51.18
N GLY A 12 -31.80 5.60 51.67
CA GLY A 12 -30.75 6.39 51.01
C GLY A 12 -31.17 7.85 50.79
N ARG A 13 -31.85 8.44 51.78
CA ARG A 13 -32.47 9.78 51.71
C ARG A 13 -32.29 10.53 53.01
N VAL A 14 -32.37 11.86 52.94
CA VAL A 14 -32.44 12.72 54.12
C VAL A 14 -33.86 12.68 54.70
N SER A 15 -33.96 12.36 55.99
CA SER A 15 -35.19 12.31 56.78
C SER A 15 -35.71 13.71 57.11
N GLY A 16 -37.02 13.82 57.28
CA GLY A 16 -37.68 15.08 57.65
C GLY A 16 -38.26 15.84 56.45
N ARG A 17 -39.00 16.91 56.77
CA ARG A 17 -39.71 17.76 55.78
C ARG A 17 -39.09 19.16 55.64
N SER A 18 -37.88 19.37 56.15
CA SER A 18 -37.19 20.65 56.00
C SER A 18 -36.89 20.95 54.54
N ILE A 19 -36.81 22.23 54.18
CA ILE A 19 -36.48 22.68 52.83
C ILE A 19 -35.14 22.08 52.38
N VAL A 20 -34.16 22.07 53.29
CA VAL A 20 -32.82 21.49 53.08
C VAL A 20 -32.91 19.98 52.79
N ALA A 21 -33.72 19.23 53.53
CA ALA A 21 -33.90 17.79 53.29
C ALA A 21 -34.61 17.51 51.94
N GLN A 22 -35.60 18.33 51.58
CA GLN A 22 -36.29 18.21 50.30
C GLN A 22 -35.37 18.53 49.12
N GLU A 23 -34.52 19.55 49.24
CA GLU A 23 -33.57 19.95 48.20
C GLU A 23 -32.45 18.91 48.01
N ALA A 24 -31.88 18.41 49.10
CA ALA A 24 -30.90 17.32 49.06
C ALA A 24 -31.47 16.06 48.40
N ASN A 25 -32.70 15.68 48.75
CA ASN A 25 -33.39 14.55 48.14
C ASN A 25 -33.69 14.77 46.65
N ARG A 26 -34.06 16.00 46.23
CA ARG A 26 -34.21 16.34 44.80
C ARG A 26 -32.90 16.22 44.03
N MET A 27 -31.78 16.61 44.62
CA MET A 27 -30.46 16.42 44.00
C MET A 27 -30.13 14.94 43.84
N LEU A 28 -30.37 14.11 44.86
CA LEU A 28 -30.20 12.66 44.79
C LEU A 28 -31.07 12.03 43.69
N ASP A 29 -32.32 12.48 43.55
CA ASP A 29 -33.21 12.00 42.49
C ASP A 29 -32.68 12.37 41.09
N LYS A 30 -32.16 13.59 40.91
CA LYS A 30 -31.49 13.98 39.65
C LYS A 30 -30.28 13.11 39.32
N ILE A 31 -29.43 12.84 40.31
CA ILE A 31 -28.27 11.95 40.17
C ILE A 31 -28.72 10.56 39.73
N ARG A 32 -29.75 10.01 40.39
CA ARG A 32 -30.30 8.68 40.09
C ARG A 32 -30.86 8.58 38.67
N VAL A 33 -31.59 9.61 38.22
CA VAL A 33 -32.09 9.70 36.84
C VAL A 33 -30.92 9.72 35.84
N GLY A 34 -29.87 10.49 36.13
CA GLY A 34 -28.68 10.54 35.28
C GLY A 34 -27.96 9.19 35.16
N ILE A 35 -27.76 8.50 36.29
CA ILE A 35 -27.15 7.16 36.34
C ILE A 35 -28.00 6.15 35.55
N ASN A 36 -29.32 6.18 35.72
CA ASN A 36 -30.22 5.28 35.00
C ASN A 36 -30.21 5.53 33.49
N ARG A 37 -30.16 6.80 33.05
CA ARG A 37 -30.01 7.14 31.64
C ARG A 37 -28.70 6.62 31.06
N ALA A 38 -27.58 6.78 31.78
CA ALA A 38 -26.29 6.26 31.37
C ALA A 38 -26.29 4.73 31.26
N TYR A 39 -26.92 4.04 32.23
CA TYR A 39 -27.10 2.59 32.18
C TYR A 39 -27.88 2.14 30.95
N GLN A 40 -29.03 2.76 30.67
CA GLN A 40 -29.87 2.42 29.51
C GLN A 40 -29.10 2.60 28.20
N GLN A 41 -28.42 3.73 28.02
CA GLN A 41 -27.61 3.98 26.81
C GLN A 41 -26.51 2.94 26.58
N ILE A 42 -25.86 2.46 27.66
CA ILE A 42 -24.84 1.42 27.57
C ILE A 42 -25.48 0.06 27.30
N SER A 43 -26.61 -0.25 27.96
CA SER A 43 -27.33 -1.50 27.76
C SER A 43 -27.87 -1.65 26.33
N ASP A 44 -28.29 -0.56 25.71
CA ASP A 44 -28.79 -0.55 24.33
C ASP A 44 -27.66 -0.67 23.29
N ARG A 45 -26.44 -0.22 23.63
CA ARG A 45 -25.29 -0.15 22.72
C ARG A 45 -24.32 -1.32 22.87
N ASP A 46 -24.05 -1.77 24.09
CA ASP A 46 -23.01 -2.73 24.43
C ASP A 46 -23.62 -4.06 24.90
N ASN A 47 -22.95 -5.18 24.61
CA ASN A 47 -23.41 -6.51 25.03
C ASN A 47 -23.39 -6.75 26.56
N TYR A 48 -22.71 -5.90 27.34
CA TYR A 48 -22.64 -6.02 28.79
C TYR A 48 -22.37 -4.67 29.48
N VAL A 49 -22.95 -4.51 30.67
CA VAL A 49 -22.88 -3.30 31.49
C VAL A 49 -22.06 -3.55 32.75
N THR A 50 -21.12 -2.67 33.07
CA THR A 50 -20.38 -2.69 34.35
C THR A 50 -20.62 -1.41 35.14
N ALA A 51 -20.52 -1.48 36.47
CA ALA A 51 -20.68 -0.30 37.34
C ALA A 51 -19.69 0.82 36.98
N GLU A 52 -18.47 0.45 36.59
CA GLU A 52 -17.46 1.38 36.10
C GLU A 52 -17.89 2.09 34.81
N LYS A 53 -18.43 1.37 33.82
CA LYS A 53 -18.94 1.98 32.58
C LYS A 53 -20.07 2.98 32.84
N VAL A 54 -21.00 2.64 33.73
CA VAL A 54 -22.13 3.52 34.09
C VAL A 54 -21.64 4.76 34.84
N ARG A 55 -20.73 4.60 35.80
CA ARG A 55 -20.08 5.71 36.52
C ARG A 55 -19.35 6.63 35.54
N ASN A 56 -18.60 6.04 34.63
CA ASN A 56 -17.81 6.72 33.61
C ASN A 56 -18.71 7.52 32.65
N ALA A 57 -19.80 6.94 32.16
CA ALA A 57 -20.77 7.66 31.34
C ALA A 57 -21.50 8.78 32.10
N TYR A 58 -21.89 8.54 33.37
CA TYR A 58 -22.56 9.54 34.21
C TYR A 58 -21.65 10.74 34.54
N LEU A 59 -20.38 10.48 34.86
CA LEU A 59 -19.38 11.52 35.13
C LEU A 59 -18.82 12.17 33.85
N GLY A 60 -19.26 11.75 32.67
CA GLY A 60 -18.69 12.16 31.37
C GLY A 60 -17.29 11.58 31.09
N LEU A 61 -16.72 10.82 32.03
CA LEU A 61 -15.44 10.12 31.97
C LEU A 61 -15.54 8.86 31.10
N GLY A 62 -15.90 8.99 29.83
CA GLY A 62 -16.13 7.83 28.94
C GLY A 62 -16.98 8.15 27.72
N MET A 63 -17.59 9.35 27.70
CA MET A 63 -18.01 10.00 26.46
C MET A 63 -16.88 10.90 25.96
N ASN A 64 -15.67 10.34 25.83
CA ASN A 64 -14.79 10.89 24.82
C ASN A 64 -15.57 10.68 23.52
N HIS A 65 -16.09 11.77 22.93
CA HIS A 65 -16.49 11.73 21.54
C HIS A 65 -15.26 11.18 20.83
N GLU A 66 -15.29 9.93 20.37
CA GLU A 66 -14.15 9.40 19.66
C GLU A 66 -13.94 10.29 18.45
N THR A 67 -12.86 11.06 18.51
CA THR A 67 -12.54 12.06 17.52
C THR A 67 -11.75 11.40 16.40
N LEU A 68 -11.80 12.01 15.22
CA LEU A 68 -11.15 11.46 14.04
C LEU A 68 -9.66 11.22 14.27
N LEU A 69 -8.93 12.21 14.82
CA LEU A 69 -7.50 12.07 15.00
C LEU A 69 -7.17 11.11 16.15
N ALA A 70 -7.98 11.02 17.21
CA ALA A 70 -7.78 10.02 18.25
C ALA A 70 -7.85 8.58 17.69
N VAL A 71 -8.89 8.28 16.90
CA VAL A 71 -9.05 6.96 16.29
C VAL A 71 -7.94 6.66 15.29
N PHE A 72 -7.54 7.64 14.49
CA PHE A 72 -6.42 7.48 13.56
C PHE A 72 -5.09 7.25 14.33
N ARG A 73 -4.85 7.98 15.42
CA ARG A 73 -3.66 7.82 16.25
C ARG A 73 -3.57 6.40 16.83
N GLN A 74 -4.65 5.91 17.43
CA GLN A 74 -4.72 4.55 17.95
C GLN A 74 -4.41 3.52 16.85
N HIS A 75 -4.98 3.71 15.66
CA HIS A 75 -4.65 2.86 14.51
C HIS A 75 -3.15 2.89 14.18
N ASN A 76 -2.52 4.06 14.15
CA ASN A 76 -1.10 4.19 13.83
C ASN A 76 -0.22 3.49 14.86
N GLU A 77 -0.51 3.63 16.15
CA GLU A 77 0.20 2.96 17.24
C GLU A 77 0.11 1.44 17.11
N ASP A 78 -1.07 0.90 16.79
CA ASP A 78 -1.24 -0.54 16.57
C ASP A 78 -0.63 -1.02 15.25
N TYR A 79 -0.57 -0.16 14.24
CA TYR A 79 0.10 -0.46 12.98
C TYR A 79 1.63 -0.51 13.16
N GLU A 80 2.19 0.40 13.97
CA GLU A 80 3.61 0.46 14.29
C GLU A 80 4.11 -0.82 14.95
N LYS A 81 3.35 -1.37 15.92
CA LYS A 81 3.66 -2.65 16.58
C LYS A 81 3.77 -3.83 15.61
N GLN A 82 3.16 -3.72 14.43
CA GLN A 82 3.18 -4.74 13.38
C GLN A 82 4.30 -4.55 12.36
N VAL A 83 4.99 -3.41 12.38
CA VAL A 83 6.08 -3.10 11.42
C VAL A 83 7.24 -4.06 11.60
N GLY A 84 7.78 -4.55 10.49
CA GLY A 84 8.89 -5.52 10.49
C GLY A 84 8.45 -6.96 10.70
N LYS A 85 7.19 -7.20 11.06
CA LYS A 85 6.59 -8.54 11.17
C LYS A 85 5.53 -8.75 10.08
N LEU A 86 4.42 -8.03 10.19
CA LEU A 86 3.25 -8.19 9.32
C LEU A 86 3.10 -7.03 8.32
N LYS A 87 3.64 -5.85 8.65
CA LYS A 87 3.48 -4.63 7.87
C LYS A 87 4.82 -4.03 7.49
N SER A 88 4.82 -3.35 6.34
CA SER A 88 6.01 -2.64 5.87
C SER A 88 6.13 -1.27 6.53
N LEU A 89 7.36 -0.87 6.83
CA LEU A 89 7.68 0.46 7.35
C LEU A 89 7.11 1.54 6.42
N ARG A 90 7.33 1.44 5.11
CA ARG A 90 6.81 2.41 4.13
C ARG A 90 5.29 2.59 4.19
N SER A 91 4.53 1.53 4.46
CA SER A 91 3.08 1.64 4.63
C SER A 91 2.73 2.43 5.89
N TYR A 92 3.40 2.16 7.02
CA TYR A 92 3.23 2.89 8.26
C TYR A 92 3.50 4.40 8.09
N TRP A 93 4.64 4.76 7.50
CA TRP A 93 4.97 6.16 7.21
C TRP A 93 3.88 6.89 6.43
N LYS A 94 3.21 6.19 5.50
CA LYS A 94 2.09 6.77 4.76
C LYS A 94 0.92 7.12 5.67
N TYR A 95 0.55 6.23 6.59
CA TYR A 95 -0.51 6.52 7.56
C TYR A 95 -0.14 7.72 8.45
N CYS A 96 1.12 7.82 8.88
CA CYS A 96 1.59 8.98 9.65
C CYS A 96 1.52 10.30 8.85
N VAL A 97 1.84 10.27 7.56
CA VAL A 97 1.73 11.45 6.69
C VAL A 97 0.27 11.86 6.50
N VAL A 98 -0.63 10.91 6.26
CA VAL A 98 -2.06 11.20 6.12
C VAL A 98 -2.63 11.77 7.41
N TYR A 99 -2.26 11.20 8.56
CA TYR A 99 -2.62 11.74 9.88
C TYR A 99 -2.20 13.21 10.04
N LYS A 100 -0.95 13.54 9.69
CA LYS A 100 -0.44 14.92 9.76
C LYS A 100 -1.23 15.87 8.86
N HIS A 101 -1.54 15.46 7.63
CA HIS A 101 -2.35 16.27 6.72
C HIS A 101 -3.78 16.46 7.22
N LEU A 102 -4.40 15.43 7.79
CA LEU A 102 -5.72 15.55 8.40
C LEU A 102 -5.71 16.51 9.60
N ALA A 103 -4.71 16.40 10.48
CA ALA A 103 -4.56 17.31 11.61
C ALA A 103 -4.42 18.77 11.16
N GLU A 104 -3.54 19.03 10.17
CA GLU A 104 -3.36 20.36 9.58
C GLU A 104 -4.66 20.89 8.95
N PHE A 105 -5.39 20.02 8.23
CA PHE A 105 -6.67 20.38 7.61
C PHE A 105 -7.73 20.75 8.65
N VAL A 106 -7.88 19.92 9.69
CA VAL A 106 -8.87 20.13 10.77
C VAL A 106 -8.58 21.45 11.49
N GLU A 107 -7.32 21.70 11.85
CA GLU A 107 -6.89 22.95 12.48
C GLU A 107 -7.15 24.17 11.59
N LYS A 108 -6.80 24.10 10.30
CA LYS A 108 -6.97 25.24 9.39
C LYS A 108 -8.43 25.55 9.06
N ARG A 109 -9.22 24.53 8.74
CA ARG A 109 -10.59 24.67 8.20
C ARG A 109 -11.63 24.83 9.30
N TYR A 110 -11.50 24.06 10.38
CA TYR A 110 -12.50 23.99 11.46
C TYR A 110 -12.04 24.71 12.74
N LYS A 111 -10.78 25.17 12.82
CA LYS A 111 -10.21 25.91 13.97
C LYS A 111 -10.30 25.13 15.29
N VAL A 112 -10.25 23.82 15.21
CA VAL A 112 -10.26 22.89 16.34
C VAL A 112 -9.04 21.98 16.27
N SER A 113 -8.60 21.46 17.41
CA SER A 113 -7.48 20.52 17.47
C SER A 113 -7.85 19.11 17.01
N ASP A 114 -9.13 18.77 17.04
CA ASP A 114 -9.68 17.50 16.57
C ASP A 114 -11.18 17.67 16.29
N ILE A 115 -11.79 16.72 15.58
CA ILE A 115 -13.20 16.75 15.16
C ILE A 115 -13.91 15.46 15.60
N ALA A 116 -15.14 15.57 16.08
CA ALA A 116 -15.90 14.39 16.47
C ALA A 116 -16.23 13.54 15.23
N LEU A 117 -16.10 12.21 15.31
CA LEU A 117 -16.43 11.32 14.18
C LEU A 117 -17.85 11.54 13.64
N LYS A 118 -18.81 11.86 14.52
CA LYS A 118 -20.21 12.11 14.15
C LYS A 118 -20.42 13.37 13.31
N GLU A 119 -19.48 14.31 13.33
CA GLU A 119 -19.52 15.54 12.54
C GLU A 119 -18.95 15.36 11.12
N LEU A 120 -18.42 14.17 10.82
CA LEU A 120 -17.90 13.87 9.49
C LEU A 120 -19.04 13.71 8.48
N THR A 121 -19.11 14.67 7.56
CA THR A 121 -20.05 14.67 6.44
C THR A 121 -19.34 14.28 5.14
N PRO A 122 -20.09 13.94 4.08
CA PRO A 122 -19.48 13.76 2.75
C PRO A 122 -18.70 14.99 2.28
N ALA A 123 -19.16 16.19 2.66
CA ALA A 123 -18.48 17.45 2.36
C ALA A 123 -17.09 17.53 3.03
N PHE A 124 -16.92 17.00 4.25
CA PHE A 124 -15.61 16.90 4.90
C PHE A 124 -14.62 16.10 4.01
N ILE A 125 -15.08 15.00 3.42
CA ILE A 125 -14.23 14.14 2.59
C ILE A 125 -13.77 14.88 1.33
N THR A 126 -14.69 15.58 0.65
CA THR A 126 -14.37 16.35 -0.55
C THR A 126 -13.54 17.58 -0.25
N ASP A 127 -13.79 18.27 0.87
CA ASP A 127 -12.99 19.42 1.31
C ASP A 127 -11.56 18.99 1.66
N PHE A 128 -11.39 17.82 2.28
CA PHE A 128 -10.06 17.28 2.54
C PHE A 128 -9.32 16.90 1.25
N GLU A 129 -10.01 16.31 0.27
CA GLU A 129 -9.42 16.06 -1.06
C GLU A 129 -8.97 17.38 -1.71
N LEU A 130 -9.81 18.42 -1.66
CA LEU A 130 -9.51 19.74 -2.21
C LEU A 130 -8.30 20.36 -1.53
N PHE A 131 -8.21 20.26 -0.19
CA PHE A 131 -7.05 20.68 0.59
C PHE A 131 -5.76 19.99 0.10
N LEU A 132 -5.79 18.67 -0.10
CA LEU A 132 -4.64 17.93 -0.62
C LEU A 132 -4.26 18.36 -2.04
N LYS A 133 -5.24 18.61 -2.91
CA LYS A 133 -5.00 19.02 -4.31
C LYS A 133 -4.48 20.45 -4.43
N VAL A 134 -5.11 21.39 -3.73
CA VAL A 134 -4.88 22.83 -3.91
C VAL A 134 -3.80 23.32 -2.95
N GLU A 135 -4.01 23.14 -1.64
CA GLU A 135 -3.12 23.70 -0.63
C GLU A 135 -1.82 22.90 -0.46
N LYS A 136 -1.88 21.56 -0.56
CA LYS A 136 -0.66 20.72 -0.55
C LYS A 136 -0.07 20.50 -1.95
N SER A 137 -0.74 21.01 -2.99
CA SER A 137 -0.33 20.89 -4.39
C SER A 137 0.00 19.46 -4.81
N HIS A 138 -0.73 18.47 -4.29
CA HIS A 138 -0.51 17.06 -4.61
C HIS A 138 -1.22 16.68 -5.91
N CYS A 139 -0.52 15.91 -6.75
CA CYS A 139 -1.14 15.34 -7.95
C CYS A 139 -2.19 14.27 -7.59
N ASN A 140 -3.12 14.01 -8.50
CA ASN A 140 -4.27 13.13 -8.28
C ASN A 140 -3.89 11.74 -7.74
N ASN A 141 -2.81 11.14 -8.25
CA ASN A 141 -2.34 9.82 -7.78
C ASN A 141 -1.81 9.83 -6.34
N THR A 142 -1.20 10.93 -5.91
CA THR A 142 -0.77 11.10 -4.51
C THR A 142 -1.99 11.26 -3.61
N VAL A 143 -2.93 12.11 -4.02
CA VAL A 143 -4.20 12.32 -3.30
C VAL A 143 -4.99 11.02 -3.16
N TRP A 144 -5.19 10.28 -4.26
CA TRP A 144 -5.76 8.94 -4.24
C TRP A 144 -5.08 8.05 -3.20
N SER A 145 -3.74 8.05 -3.19
CA SER A 145 -2.96 7.22 -2.27
C SER A 145 -3.09 7.62 -0.79
N TYR A 146 -3.46 8.87 -0.50
CA TYR A 146 -3.72 9.39 0.84
C TYR A 146 -5.17 9.20 1.27
N MET A 147 -6.11 9.29 0.33
CA MET A 147 -7.52 9.01 0.58
C MET A 147 -7.77 7.54 0.92
N MET A 148 -6.96 6.60 0.40
CA MET A 148 -7.11 5.17 0.74
C MET A 148 -6.88 4.86 2.24
N PRO A 149 -5.76 5.27 2.88
CA PRO A 149 -5.61 5.20 4.34
C PRO A 149 -6.73 5.86 5.11
N PHE A 150 -7.14 7.08 4.73
CA PHE A 150 -8.21 7.79 5.43
C PHE A 150 -9.54 7.03 5.36
N ARG A 151 -9.92 6.55 4.17
CA ARG A 151 -11.09 5.69 3.98
C ARG A 151 -11.02 4.42 4.82
N LYS A 152 -9.83 3.83 5.00
CA LYS A 152 -9.64 2.66 5.87
C LYS A 152 -9.93 2.99 7.34
N ILE A 153 -9.51 4.15 7.84
CA ILE A 153 -9.81 4.60 9.21
C ILE A 153 -11.31 4.78 9.41
N ILE A 154 -12.00 5.43 8.47
CA ILE A 154 -13.46 5.58 8.53
C ILE A 154 -14.16 4.22 8.48
N TYR A 155 -13.75 3.35 7.58
CA TYR A 155 -14.30 2.00 7.48
C TYR A 155 -14.11 1.21 8.79
N MET A 156 -12.97 1.35 9.46
CA MET A 156 -12.77 0.76 10.79
C MET A 156 -13.68 1.37 11.84
N ALA A 157 -13.88 2.69 11.83
CA ALA A 157 -14.79 3.36 12.75
C ALA A 157 -16.24 2.91 12.57
N VAL A 158 -16.69 2.72 11.32
CA VAL A 158 -18.02 2.17 11.02
C VAL A 158 -18.15 0.73 11.52
N ASN A 159 -17.18 -0.13 11.22
CA ASN A 159 -17.21 -1.54 11.65
C ASN A 159 -17.17 -1.70 13.17
N ASN A 160 -16.55 -0.77 13.89
CA ASN A 160 -16.50 -0.76 15.35
C ASN A 160 -17.73 -0.07 15.99
N GLY A 161 -18.73 0.34 15.19
CA GLY A 161 -19.95 1.00 15.69
C GLY A 161 -19.76 2.44 16.16
N LEU A 162 -18.59 3.03 15.93
CA LEU A 162 -18.27 4.42 16.30
C LEU A 162 -18.96 5.42 15.38
N LEU A 163 -19.25 4.99 14.14
CA LEU A 163 -19.91 5.78 13.12
C LEU A 163 -21.03 4.97 12.48
N GLN A 164 -22.26 5.51 12.50
CA GLN A 164 -23.43 4.80 11.98
C GLN A 164 -23.52 4.82 10.45
N ARG A 165 -23.00 5.87 9.80
CA ARG A 165 -23.04 6.03 8.35
C ARG A 165 -21.65 6.38 7.83
N ASP A 166 -21.24 5.69 6.77
CA ASP A 166 -19.95 5.97 6.10
C ASP A 166 -20.01 7.32 5.33
N PRO A 167 -19.25 8.36 5.69
CA PRO A 167 -19.18 9.61 4.93
C PRO A 167 -18.53 9.44 3.55
N PHE A 168 -17.85 8.33 3.28
CA PHE A 168 -17.31 7.99 1.96
C PHE A 168 -18.33 7.34 1.01
N PHE A 169 -19.61 7.17 1.40
CA PHE A 169 -20.57 6.35 0.65
C PHE A 169 -20.71 6.71 -0.84
N ALA A 170 -20.67 8.01 -1.19
CA ALA A 170 -20.74 8.50 -2.57
C ALA A 170 -19.39 9.00 -3.10
N TYR A 171 -18.31 8.84 -2.32
CA TYR A 171 -17.00 9.35 -2.67
C TYR A 171 -16.23 8.36 -3.56
N SER A 172 -15.78 8.85 -4.71
CA SER A 172 -14.93 8.10 -5.64
C SER A 172 -13.76 8.95 -6.12
N ILE A 173 -12.56 8.38 -6.01
CA ILE A 173 -11.34 8.90 -6.64
C ILE A 173 -10.67 7.74 -7.38
N THR A 174 -10.34 7.98 -8.64
CA THR A 174 -9.67 6.99 -9.49
C THR A 174 -8.21 7.35 -9.67
N LYS A 175 -7.36 6.34 -9.59
CA LYS A 175 -5.95 6.50 -9.90
C LYS A 175 -5.78 6.68 -11.41
N GLU A 176 -5.11 7.75 -11.81
CA GLU A 176 -4.74 8.01 -13.20
C GLU A 176 -3.58 7.11 -13.64
N GLU A 177 -3.67 6.64 -14.88
CA GLU A 177 -2.59 5.87 -15.49
C GLU A 177 -1.39 6.76 -15.79
N THR A 178 -0.24 6.40 -15.22
CA THR A 178 1.03 7.06 -15.51
C THR A 178 1.74 6.28 -16.62
N LYS A 179 2.12 6.96 -17.71
CA LYS A 179 3.04 6.38 -18.70
C LYS A 179 4.38 6.07 -18.04
N ARG A 180 4.71 4.79 -17.92
CA ARG A 180 6.00 4.34 -17.38
C ARG A 180 6.95 4.07 -18.53
N GLY A 181 8.14 4.65 -18.47
CA GLY A 181 9.19 4.41 -19.46
C GLY A 181 9.78 3.01 -19.35
N PHE A 182 10.29 2.52 -20.47
CA PHE A 182 11.14 1.35 -20.61
C PHE A 182 12.33 1.70 -21.51
N LEU A 183 13.38 0.88 -21.49
CA LEU A 183 14.56 1.08 -22.33
C LEU A 183 14.43 0.30 -23.65
N THR A 184 14.81 0.90 -24.76
CA THR A 184 14.87 0.23 -26.07
C THR A 184 16.11 -0.66 -26.16
N LYS A 185 16.22 -1.46 -27.23
CA LYS A 185 17.40 -2.32 -27.45
C LYS A 185 18.67 -1.48 -27.55
N GLU A 186 18.60 -0.33 -28.22
CA GLU A 186 19.71 0.61 -28.42
C GLU A 186 20.15 1.21 -27.07
N GLU A 187 19.22 1.63 -26.22
CA GLU A 187 19.54 2.16 -24.88
C GLU A 187 20.13 1.09 -23.95
N ILE A 188 19.69 -0.17 -24.07
CA ILE A 188 20.31 -1.28 -23.34
C ILE A 188 21.76 -1.46 -23.80
N THR A 189 22.02 -1.41 -25.11
CA THR A 189 23.37 -1.48 -25.68
C THR A 189 24.25 -0.33 -25.20
N LEU A 190 23.72 0.90 -25.12
CA LEU A 190 24.43 2.06 -24.56
C LEU A 190 24.82 1.83 -23.10
N LEU A 191 23.96 1.19 -22.29
CA LEU A 191 24.32 0.83 -20.91
C LEU A 191 25.45 -0.18 -20.89
N ILE A 192 25.33 -1.29 -21.64
CA ILE A 192 26.32 -2.38 -21.68
C ILE A 192 27.70 -1.86 -22.09
N ASN A 193 27.76 -1.01 -23.13
CA ASN A 193 29.00 -0.44 -23.65
C ASN A 193 29.53 0.74 -22.82
N GLY A 194 28.79 1.19 -21.80
CA GLY A 194 29.19 2.31 -20.95
C GLY A 194 30.45 1.97 -20.16
N THR A 195 31.47 2.82 -20.23
CA THR A 195 32.71 2.71 -19.45
C THR A 195 32.69 3.68 -18.27
N PHE A 196 33.15 3.23 -17.10
CA PHE A 196 33.11 4.04 -15.88
C PHE A 196 34.44 4.02 -15.15
N LYS A 197 34.87 5.17 -14.63
CA LYS A 197 36.07 5.26 -13.79
C LYS A 197 35.95 4.50 -12.45
N LYS A 198 34.72 4.30 -11.95
CA LYS A 198 34.47 3.65 -10.66
C LYS A 198 33.94 2.24 -10.88
N LYS A 199 34.62 1.21 -10.34
CA LYS A 199 34.15 -0.18 -10.37
C LYS A 199 32.75 -0.37 -9.76
N SER A 200 32.37 0.45 -8.79
CA SER A 200 31.02 0.42 -8.22
C SER A 200 29.92 0.77 -9.23
N TYR A 201 30.21 1.58 -10.26
CA TYR A 201 29.24 1.89 -11.31
C TYR A 201 29.08 0.74 -12.29
N GLU A 202 30.16 -0.01 -12.57
CA GLU A 202 30.09 -1.24 -13.37
C GLU A 202 29.21 -2.27 -12.66
N LEU A 203 29.43 -2.50 -11.37
CA LEU A 203 28.57 -3.37 -10.57
C LEU A 203 27.10 -2.94 -10.61
N ILE A 204 26.81 -1.66 -10.36
CA ILE A 204 25.42 -1.16 -10.37
C ILE A 204 24.78 -1.27 -11.75
N ARG A 205 25.54 -1.00 -12.83
CA ARG A 205 25.08 -1.23 -14.21
C ARG A 205 24.74 -2.70 -14.41
N ASP A 206 25.64 -3.61 -14.04
CA ASP A 206 25.47 -5.05 -14.28
C ASP A 206 24.29 -5.61 -13.49
N LEU A 207 24.11 -5.20 -12.23
CA LEU A 207 22.92 -5.54 -11.43
C LEU A 207 21.62 -5.00 -12.06
N PHE A 208 21.67 -3.82 -12.67
CA PHE A 208 20.51 -3.28 -13.40
C PHE A 208 20.22 -4.07 -14.68
N ILE A 209 21.25 -4.47 -15.44
CA ILE A 209 21.12 -5.37 -16.59
C ILE A 209 20.57 -6.73 -16.16
N PHE A 210 21.03 -7.29 -15.04
CA PHE A 210 20.49 -8.51 -14.47
C PHE A 210 18.97 -8.39 -14.23
N CYS A 211 18.50 -7.26 -13.69
CA CYS A 211 17.07 -7.01 -13.53
C CYS A 211 16.33 -6.83 -14.88
N ILE A 212 16.99 -6.31 -15.92
CA ILE A 212 16.44 -6.23 -17.29
C ILE A 212 16.23 -7.62 -17.89
N PHE A 213 17.08 -8.60 -17.56
CA PHE A 213 17.00 -9.95 -18.13
C PHE A 213 16.28 -10.98 -17.24
N THR A 214 15.94 -10.61 -16.01
CA THR A 214 15.16 -11.47 -15.09
C THR A 214 13.79 -10.89 -14.75
N GLY A 215 13.57 -9.58 -14.94
CA GLY A 215 12.33 -8.92 -14.56
C GLY A 215 12.15 -8.74 -13.04
N LEU A 216 13.15 -9.10 -12.23
CA LEU A 216 13.08 -8.96 -10.78
C LEU A 216 13.07 -7.48 -10.35
N SER A 217 12.44 -7.21 -9.21
CA SER A 217 12.62 -5.91 -8.57
C SER A 217 13.97 -5.86 -7.86
N TRP A 218 14.48 -4.66 -7.60
CA TRP A 218 15.72 -4.51 -6.83
C TRP A 218 15.68 -5.26 -5.49
N THR A 219 14.53 -5.22 -4.79
CA THR A 219 14.37 -5.91 -3.50
C THR A 219 14.36 -7.42 -3.65
N ASP A 220 13.77 -7.96 -4.72
CA ASP A 220 13.79 -9.40 -4.97
C ASP A 220 15.22 -9.85 -5.34
N MET A 221 15.91 -9.11 -6.22
CA MET A 221 17.32 -9.36 -6.58
C MET A 221 18.25 -9.32 -5.36
N ALA A 222 18.13 -8.29 -4.51
CA ALA A 222 18.96 -8.11 -3.32
C ALA A 222 18.80 -9.23 -2.27
N ASN A 223 17.72 -10.02 -2.38
CA ASN A 223 17.45 -11.11 -1.45
C ASN A 223 17.71 -12.50 -2.03
N LEU A 224 18.16 -12.60 -3.29
CA LEU A 224 18.52 -13.87 -3.89
C LEU A 224 19.71 -14.51 -3.16
N THR A 225 19.67 -15.82 -3.09
CA THR A 225 20.68 -16.72 -2.54
C THR A 225 20.96 -17.83 -3.55
N GLU A 226 22.05 -18.57 -3.40
CA GLU A 226 22.34 -19.72 -4.26
C GLU A 226 21.24 -20.78 -4.20
N ALA A 227 20.56 -20.95 -3.07
CA ALA A 227 19.43 -21.87 -2.91
C ALA A 227 18.23 -21.52 -3.82
N ASN A 228 18.18 -20.31 -4.38
CA ASN A 228 17.16 -19.93 -5.36
C ASN A 228 17.48 -20.43 -6.78
N LEU A 229 18.69 -20.91 -7.04
CA LEU A 229 19.10 -21.46 -8.32
C LEU A 229 18.83 -22.95 -8.38
N GLN A 230 18.08 -23.38 -9.40
CA GLN A 230 17.72 -24.78 -9.60
C GLN A 230 17.77 -25.13 -11.08
N THR A 231 18.39 -26.26 -11.42
CA THR A 231 18.28 -26.84 -12.76
C THR A 231 16.96 -27.60 -12.85
N SER A 232 16.14 -27.28 -13.85
CA SER A 232 14.83 -27.90 -14.04
C SER A 232 14.89 -29.04 -15.06
N PHE A 233 13.73 -29.67 -15.33
CA PHE A 233 13.58 -30.82 -16.25
C PHE A 233 14.05 -30.53 -17.68
N ASP A 234 14.10 -29.26 -18.07
CA ASP A 234 14.55 -28.80 -19.38
C ASP A 234 16.07 -28.63 -19.48
N GLY A 235 16.83 -28.99 -18.42
CA GLY A 235 18.28 -28.86 -18.36
C GLY A 235 18.76 -27.41 -18.26
N HIS A 236 17.84 -26.45 -18.12
CA HIS A 236 18.17 -25.04 -17.97
C HIS A 236 18.17 -24.62 -16.51
N LEU A 237 18.92 -23.56 -16.20
CA LEU A 237 18.99 -22.96 -14.88
C LEU A 237 17.82 -22.00 -14.67
N TRP A 238 17.13 -22.12 -13.55
CA TRP A 238 15.98 -21.32 -13.16
C TRP A 238 16.23 -20.62 -11.83
N LEU A 239 15.66 -19.42 -11.69
CA LEU A 239 15.47 -18.75 -10.41
C LEU A 239 14.07 -19.04 -9.89
N ASN A 240 13.98 -19.74 -8.76
CA ASN A 240 12.75 -19.91 -8.01
C ASN A 240 12.77 -19.00 -6.77
N THR A 241 11.84 -18.05 -6.71
CA THR A 241 11.72 -17.13 -5.57
C THR A 241 10.27 -16.74 -5.31
N ASN A 242 9.97 -16.32 -4.08
CA ASN A 242 8.69 -15.74 -3.73
C ASN A 242 8.81 -14.21 -3.76
N ARG A 243 7.99 -13.58 -4.60
CA ARG A 243 8.00 -12.12 -4.74
C ARG A 243 7.71 -11.44 -3.41
N GLN A 244 8.63 -10.60 -2.94
CA GLN A 244 8.58 -10.02 -1.59
C GLN A 244 7.29 -9.23 -1.31
N LYS A 245 6.75 -8.54 -2.32
CA LYS A 245 5.54 -7.73 -2.15
C LYS A 245 4.26 -8.56 -1.97
N THR A 246 4.18 -9.72 -2.61
CA THR A 246 2.91 -10.44 -2.79
C THR A 246 2.96 -11.89 -2.33
N GLY A 247 4.13 -12.45 -2.02
CA GLY A 247 4.32 -13.86 -1.69
C GLY A 247 3.96 -14.82 -2.83
N VAL A 248 3.94 -14.33 -4.07
CA VAL A 248 3.60 -15.16 -5.24
C VAL A 248 4.89 -15.78 -5.75
N GLU A 249 4.87 -17.09 -5.96
CA GLU A 249 5.98 -17.82 -6.55
C GLU A 249 6.29 -17.27 -7.94
N THR A 250 7.57 -17.08 -8.20
CA THR A 250 8.11 -16.48 -9.41
C THR A 250 9.24 -17.36 -9.90
N ASN A 251 8.98 -18.03 -11.02
CA ASN A 251 9.93 -18.93 -11.69
C ASN A 251 10.43 -18.27 -12.97
N ILE A 252 11.72 -17.99 -13.04
CA ILE A 252 12.34 -17.28 -14.16
C ILE A 252 13.49 -18.12 -14.69
N ARG A 253 13.38 -18.56 -15.94
CA ARG A 253 14.49 -19.22 -16.64
C ARG A 253 15.60 -18.20 -16.87
N LEU A 254 16.82 -18.56 -16.47
CA LEU A 254 17.98 -17.69 -16.67
C LEU A 254 18.44 -17.75 -18.13
N LEU A 255 18.51 -16.56 -18.74
CA LEU A 255 19.19 -16.32 -20.01
C LEU A 255 20.67 -16.07 -19.77
N ASP A 256 21.49 -16.23 -20.82
CA ASP A 256 22.95 -16.26 -20.68
C ASP A 256 23.53 -14.95 -20.14
N VAL A 257 22.93 -13.80 -20.45
CA VAL A 257 23.34 -12.51 -19.86
C VAL A 257 23.21 -12.52 -18.33
N ALA A 258 22.12 -13.06 -17.80
CA ALA A 258 21.90 -13.12 -16.35
C ALA A 258 22.83 -14.14 -15.68
N LYS A 259 23.08 -15.29 -16.34
CA LYS A 259 24.06 -16.29 -15.87
C LYS A 259 25.47 -15.71 -15.80
N HIS A 260 25.89 -15.02 -16.86
CA HIS A 260 27.22 -14.43 -16.93
C HIS A 260 27.43 -13.36 -15.85
N ILE A 261 26.39 -12.59 -15.50
CA ILE A 261 26.48 -11.63 -14.39
C ILE A 261 26.60 -12.35 -13.04
N ILE A 262 25.88 -13.46 -12.83
CA ILE A 262 26.04 -14.27 -11.62
C ILE A 262 27.48 -14.79 -11.53
N GLU A 263 27.98 -15.42 -12.58
CA GLU A 263 29.36 -15.95 -12.66
C GLU A 263 30.41 -14.87 -12.43
N LYS A 264 30.24 -13.68 -13.01
CA LYS A 264 31.18 -12.55 -12.88
C LYS A 264 31.34 -12.08 -11.43
N TYR A 265 30.28 -12.17 -10.62
CA TYR A 265 30.25 -11.67 -9.24
C TYR A 265 30.19 -12.78 -8.20
N ASP A 266 30.43 -14.02 -8.62
CA ASP A 266 30.44 -15.20 -7.76
C ASP A 266 31.45 -15.03 -6.61
N GLY A 267 31.05 -15.41 -5.41
CA GLY A 267 31.87 -15.29 -4.19
C GLY A 267 32.26 -13.86 -3.77
N MET A 268 31.73 -12.80 -4.39
CA MET A 268 32.06 -11.41 -4.04
C MET A 268 31.20 -10.82 -2.93
N ASP A 269 30.06 -11.43 -2.62
CA ASP A 269 29.28 -11.08 -1.43
C ASP A 269 29.92 -11.70 -0.18
N LYS A 270 29.86 -10.99 0.95
CA LYS A 270 30.44 -11.47 2.21
C LYS A 270 29.45 -12.27 3.07
N GLY A 271 28.22 -12.45 2.61
CA GLY A 271 27.20 -13.28 3.26
C GLY A 271 26.61 -14.30 2.27
N ASP A 272 25.40 -14.77 2.56
CA ASP A 272 24.75 -15.85 1.79
C ASP A 272 23.98 -15.34 0.55
N LYS A 273 24.32 -14.15 0.02
CA LYS A 273 23.59 -13.57 -1.11
C LYS A 273 24.23 -13.95 -2.45
N LEU A 274 23.37 -14.15 -3.45
CA LEU A 274 23.78 -14.52 -4.80
C LEU A 274 24.59 -13.41 -5.52
N LEU A 275 24.35 -12.15 -5.16
CA LEU A 275 24.96 -10.99 -5.81
C LEU A 275 25.36 -9.96 -4.73
N PRO A 276 26.50 -9.26 -4.87
CA PRO A 276 26.96 -8.26 -3.91
C PRO A 276 26.19 -6.94 -4.09
N VAL A 277 24.91 -6.90 -3.71
CA VAL A 277 24.01 -5.78 -3.98
C VAL A 277 24.23 -4.62 -2.98
N PRO A 278 24.71 -3.43 -3.41
CA PRO A 278 24.84 -2.27 -2.52
C PRO A 278 23.48 -1.79 -2.02
N CYS A 279 23.45 -1.02 -0.92
CA CYS A 279 22.19 -0.49 -0.37
C CYS A 279 21.34 0.27 -1.40
N TYR A 280 20.02 0.28 -1.20
CA TYR A 280 19.07 0.79 -2.18
C TYR A 280 19.34 2.24 -2.59
N ASP A 281 19.68 3.13 -1.66
CA ASP A 281 19.91 4.54 -1.97
C ASP A 281 21.13 4.75 -2.87
N ASN A 282 22.21 4.00 -2.64
CA ASN A 282 23.39 4.01 -3.50
C ASN A 282 23.02 3.54 -4.91
N CYS A 283 22.31 2.42 -5.01
CA CYS A 283 21.81 1.87 -6.27
C CYS A 283 20.88 2.85 -6.99
N LYS A 284 19.91 3.44 -6.29
CA LYS A 284 18.89 4.36 -6.82
C LYS A 284 19.49 5.64 -7.38
N ASN A 285 20.48 6.21 -6.68
CA ASN A 285 21.12 7.45 -7.12
C ASN A 285 22.13 7.19 -8.24
N SER A 286 22.92 6.12 -8.13
CA SER A 286 23.97 5.81 -9.10
C SER A 286 23.41 5.42 -10.47
N ILE A 287 22.31 4.65 -10.55
CA ILE A 287 21.76 4.24 -11.86
C ILE A 287 21.32 5.45 -12.71
N LYS A 288 20.83 6.52 -12.09
CA LYS A 288 20.48 7.76 -12.78
C LYS A 288 21.71 8.44 -13.38
N VAL A 289 22.80 8.47 -12.62
CA VAL A 289 24.08 9.04 -13.06
C VAL A 289 24.69 8.20 -14.18
N ILE A 290 24.64 6.87 -14.05
CA ILE A 290 25.10 5.90 -15.05
C ILE A 290 24.34 6.11 -16.37
N ALA A 291 23.00 6.11 -16.32
CA ALA A 291 22.16 6.31 -17.49
C ALA A 291 22.48 7.63 -18.21
N LYS A 292 22.60 8.73 -17.46
CA LYS A 292 22.96 10.04 -18.02
C LYS A 292 24.34 10.01 -18.70
N ARG A 293 25.33 9.30 -18.12
CA ARG A 293 26.67 9.16 -18.72
C ARG A 293 26.68 8.32 -19.99
N CYS A 294 25.76 7.36 -20.11
CA CYS A 294 25.54 6.57 -21.31
C CYS A 294 24.71 7.30 -22.39
N GLY A 295 24.34 8.57 -22.18
CA GLY A 295 23.53 9.34 -23.14
C GLY A 295 22.03 9.03 -23.10
N ILE A 296 21.53 8.42 -22.02
CA ILE A 296 20.11 8.10 -21.88
C ILE A 296 19.40 9.25 -21.16
N GLU A 297 18.50 9.93 -21.87
CA GLU A 297 17.76 11.09 -21.34
C GLU A 297 16.59 10.70 -20.43
N LYS A 298 16.10 9.46 -20.55
CA LYS A 298 14.99 8.95 -19.73
C LYS A 298 15.36 8.91 -18.25
N ASN A 299 14.39 9.17 -17.38
CA ASN A 299 14.56 8.99 -15.94
C ASN A 299 14.61 7.49 -15.58
N VAL A 300 15.81 6.93 -15.53
CA VAL A 300 16.03 5.52 -15.20
C VAL A 300 15.90 5.28 -13.70
N THR A 301 14.94 4.43 -13.33
CA THR A 301 14.78 3.93 -11.96
C THR A 301 14.84 2.40 -11.96
N TRP A 302 15.06 1.78 -10.81
CA TRP A 302 15.12 0.30 -10.73
C TRP A 302 13.86 -0.43 -11.20
N HIS A 303 12.69 0.21 -11.13
CA HIS A 303 11.49 -0.39 -11.72
C HIS A 303 11.47 -0.32 -13.26
N VAL A 304 12.22 0.62 -13.87
CA VAL A 304 12.36 0.67 -15.34
C VAL A 304 12.98 -0.63 -15.85
N ALA A 305 13.94 -1.24 -15.14
CA ALA A 305 14.52 -2.53 -15.54
C ALA A 305 13.43 -3.61 -15.75
N ARG A 306 12.48 -3.71 -14.83
CA ARG A 306 11.36 -4.65 -14.93
C ARG A 306 10.39 -4.29 -16.06
N HIS A 307 10.15 -3.00 -16.31
CA HIS A 307 9.37 -2.55 -17.48
C HIS A 307 10.09 -2.92 -18.79
N THR A 308 11.41 -2.75 -18.84
CA THR A 308 12.26 -3.15 -19.96
C THR A 308 12.25 -4.66 -20.18
N TYR A 309 12.33 -5.47 -19.13
CA TYR A 309 12.18 -6.93 -19.25
C TYR A 309 10.83 -7.28 -19.88
N ALA A 310 9.75 -6.77 -19.30
CA ALA A 310 8.39 -7.07 -19.75
C ALA A 310 8.16 -6.66 -21.22
N THR A 311 8.54 -5.44 -21.58
CA THR A 311 8.28 -4.90 -22.92
C THR A 311 9.34 -5.34 -23.92
N THR A 312 10.61 -4.94 -23.73
CA THR A 312 11.69 -5.08 -24.71
C THR A 312 12.25 -6.50 -24.80
N VAL A 313 12.37 -7.20 -23.66
CA VAL A 313 12.95 -8.56 -23.62
C VAL A 313 11.89 -9.62 -23.90
N CYS A 314 10.70 -9.50 -23.33
CA CYS A 314 9.64 -10.50 -23.50
C CYS A 314 8.66 -10.17 -24.63
N LEU A 315 7.81 -9.15 -24.47
CA LEU A 315 6.67 -8.92 -25.38
C LEU A 315 7.09 -8.57 -26.82
N SER A 316 8.21 -7.86 -26.99
CA SER A 316 8.80 -7.55 -28.30
C SER A 316 9.45 -8.75 -28.98
N ASN A 317 9.74 -9.83 -28.25
CA ASN A 317 10.24 -11.10 -28.79
C ASN A 317 9.16 -12.20 -28.60
N ASP A 318 7.90 -11.79 -28.71
CA ASP A 318 6.72 -12.65 -28.85
C ASP A 318 6.44 -13.63 -27.70
N VAL A 319 6.96 -13.33 -26.50
CA VAL A 319 6.55 -14.06 -25.29
C VAL A 319 5.08 -13.75 -24.98
N PRO A 320 4.21 -14.76 -24.80
CA PRO A 320 2.80 -14.56 -24.45
C PRO A 320 2.62 -13.80 -23.13
N ILE A 321 1.57 -12.98 -23.04
CA ILE A 321 1.33 -12.11 -21.88
C ILE A 321 1.02 -12.90 -20.61
N GLU A 322 0.41 -14.08 -20.74
CA GLU A 322 0.10 -15.02 -19.67
C GLU A 322 1.40 -15.58 -19.07
N THR A 323 2.33 -16.00 -19.94
CA THR A 323 3.66 -16.47 -19.55
C THR A 323 4.41 -15.36 -18.83
N LEU A 324 4.41 -14.15 -19.39
CA LEU A 324 5.00 -12.98 -18.75
C LEU A 324 4.36 -12.67 -17.39
N SER A 325 3.03 -12.77 -17.27
CA SER A 325 2.32 -12.52 -16.02
C SER A 325 2.79 -13.47 -14.90
N LYS A 326 2.97 -14.76 -15.23
CA LYS A 326 3.54 -15.76 -14.32
C LYS A 326 5.01 -15.46 -13.98
N MET A 327 5.86 -15.18 -14.96
CA MET A 327 7.29 -14.84 -14.72
C MET A 327 7.48 -13.55 -13.92
N LEU A 328 6.50 -12.65 -13.93
CA LEU A 328 6.50 -11.45 -13.11
C LEU A 328 5.88 -11.68 -11.72
N GLY A 329 5.29 -12.83 -11.42
CA GLY A 329 4.59 -13.06 -10.14
C GLY A 329 3.40 -12.13 -9.93
N HIS A 330 2.64 -11.85 -11.00
CA HIS A 330 1.43 -11.04 -10.97
C HIS A 330 0.21 -11.89 -10.61
N ARG A 331 -0.57 -11.45 -9.61
CA ARG A 331 -1.85 -12.11 -9.24
C ARG A 331 -2.98 -11.91 -10.27
N SER A 332 -2.85 -10.91 -11.13
CA SER A 332 -3.85 -10.56 -12.13
C SER A 332 -3.18 -10.12 -13.41
N ILE A 333 -3.65 -10.68 -14.53
CA ILE A 333 -3.17 -10.34 -15.88
C ILE A 333 -3.36 -8.86 -16.21
N ARG A 334 -4.35 -8.19 -15.60
CA ARG A 334 -4.57 -6.73 -15.74
C ARG A 334 -3.34 -5.92 -15.34
N THR A 335 -2.55 -6.43 -14.40
CA THR A 335 -1.29 -5.77 -14.01
C THR A 335 -0.22 -5.90 -15.09
N THR A 336 -0.27 -6.95 -15.92
CA THR A 336 0.65 -7.18 -17.04
C THR A 336 0.20 -6.42 -18.29
N GLN A 337 -1.11 -6.16 -18.46
CA GLN A 337 -1.64 -5.39 -19.59
C GLN A 337 -1.01 -4.00 -19.72
N ILE A 338 -0.53 -3.40 -18.62
CA ILE A 338 0.17 -2.11 -18.65
C ILE A 338 1.45 -2.11 -19.51
N TYR A 339 2.03 -3.30 -19.78
CA TYR A 339 3.22 -3.45 -20.64
C TYR A 339 2.86 -3.75 -22.09
N ALA A 340 1.66 -4.25 -22.33
CA ALA A 340 1.21 -4.70 -23.63
C ALA A 340 0.67 -3.53 -24.42
N LYS A 341 1.53 -2.92 -25.24
CA LYS A 341 1.07 -2.10 -26.35
C LYS A 341 0.94 -3.03 -27.56
N ILE A 342 -0.30 -3.38 -27.93
CA ILE A 342 -0.55 -4.09 -29.19
C ILE A 342 -0.27 -3.09 -30.30
N THR A 343 0.83 -3.29 -31.02
CA THR A 343 1.17 -2.46 -32.18
C THR A 343 0.72 -3.17 -33.46
N ALA A 344 0.46 -2.42 -34.52
CA ALA A 344 0.07 -3.00 -35.81
C ALA A 344 1.12 -3.99 -36.34
N GLU A 345 2.41 -3.73 -36.10
CA GLU A 345 3.50 -4.62 -36.47
C GLU A 345 3.44 -5.95 -35.71
N LYS A 346 3.04 -5.93 -34.43
CA LYS A 346 2.83 -7.15 -33.66
C LYS A 346 1.66 -7.96 -34.22
N VAL A 347 0.53 -7.30 -34.51
CA VAL A 347 -0.62 -7.96 -35.12
C VAL A 347 -0.23 -8.61 -36.45
N SER A 348 0.49 -7.89 -37.31
CA SER A 348 0.97 -8.43 -38.58
C SER A 348 1.89 -9.64 -38.40
N ARG A 349 2.87 -9.60 -37.48
CA ARG A 349 3.74 -10.76 -37.21
C ARG A 349 2.99 -11.96 -36.64
N ASP A 350 2.03 -11.72 -35.76
CA ASP A 350 1.23 -12.79 -35.15
C ASP A 350 0.31 -13.44 -36.22
N MET A 351 -0.24 -12.63 -37.14
CA MET A 351 -1.01 -13.13 -38.29
C MET A 351 -0.15 -13.88 -39.30
N GLU A 352 1.08 -13.45 -39.56
CA GLU A 352 2.04 -14.17 -40.42
C GLU A 352 2.37 -15.56 -39.85
N LYS A 353 2.64 -15.65 -38.54
CA LYS A 353 2.85 -16.93 -37.87
C LYS A 353 1.61 -17.81 -37.88
N LEU A 354 0.41 -17.21 -37.78
CA LEU A 354 -0.84 -17.94 -37.90
C LEU A 354 -0.98 -18.50 -39.32
N ALA A 355 -0.81 -17.67 -40.35
CA ALA A 355 -0.88 -18.06 -41.75
C ALA A 355 0.04 -19.26 -42.05
N GLN A 356 1.29 -19.22 -41.59
CA GLN A 356 2.24 -20.34 -41.73
C GLN A 356 1.76 -21.63 -41.04
N ARG A 357 1.04 -21.53 -39.91
CA ARG A 357 0.53 -22.70 -39.18
C ARG A 357 -0.72 -23.30 -39.81
N ILE A 358 -1.53 -22.48 -40.49
CA ILE A 358 -2.80 -22.91 -41.09
C ILE A 358 -2.71 -23.09 -42.60
N GLU A 359 -1.57 -22.82 -43.23
CA GLU A 359 -1.36 -22.86 -44.69
C GLU A 359 -1.90 -24.14 -45.33
N GLN A 360 -1.58 -25.32 -44.76
CA GLN A 360 -2.06 -26.60 -45.28
C GLN A 360 -3.59 -26.75 -45.18
N MET A 361 -4.18 -26.26 -44.08
CA MET A 361 -5.61 -26.29 -43.86
C MET A 361 -6.34 -25.32 -44.82
N GLU A 362 -5.81 -24.11 -44.99
CA GLU A 362 -6.35 -23.13 -45.94
C GLU A 362 -6.23 -23.63 -47.37
N SER A 363 -5.07 -24.19 -47.77
CA SER A 363 -4.88 -24.76 -49.10
C SER A 363 -5.90 -25.87 -49.41
N PHE A 364 -6.13 -26.78 -48.46
CA PHE A 364 -7.15 -27.82 -48.59
C PHE A 364 -8.57 -27.24 -48.75
N ILE A 365 -8.94 -26.28 -47.91
CA ILE A 365 -10.26 -25.63 -47.97
C ILE A 365 -10.43 -24.88 -49.30
N CYS A 366 -9.42 -24.13 -49.75
CA CYS A 366 -9.43 -23.40 -51.01
C CYS A 366 -9.45 -24.31 -52.25
N GLN A 367 -9.01 -25.57 -52.13
CA GLN A 367 -9.16 -26.56 -53.20
C GLN A 367 -10.55 -27.22 -53.21
N ALA A 368 -11.24 -27.23 -52.07
CA ALA A 368 -12.55 -27.84 -51.90
C ALA A 368 -13.71 -26.88 -52.24
N ILE A 369 -13.47 -25.58 -52.17
CA ILE A 369 -14.37 -24.50 -52.65
C ILE A 369 -14.07 -24.25 -54.12
#